data_AF-A0A2D7KA08-F1
#
_entry.id   AF-A0A2D7KA08-F1
#
_cell.length_a   1.000
_cell.length_b   1.000
_cell.length_c   1.000
_cell.angle_alpha   90.00
_cell.angle_beta   90.00
_cell.angle_gamma   90.00
#
_symmetry.space_group_name_H-M   'P 1'
#
loop_
_entity.id
_entity.type
_entity.pdbx_description
1 polymer ?
#
loop_
_entity_poly.entity_id
_entity_poly.type
_entity_poly.pdbx_seq_one_letter_code
_entity_poly.pdbx_strand_id
1 'polypeptide(L)' 'MFKIKVKVDVIRGNTTKQETFETMVDHKTWSKLGSSGDRDEVLNSWCNSMFPGADKLRLMQRSKV' A
#
# COMPACT_ATOMS: atom_id res chain seq x y z
N MET A 1 -9.51 7.31 12.64
CA MET A 1 -8.43 7.12 11.66
C MET A 1 -7.11 7.38 12.36
N PHE A 2 -6.02 6.74 11.94
CA PHE A 2 -4.68 6.95 12.51
C PHE A 2 -3.61 6.89 11.43
N LYS A 3 -2.45 7.47 11.74
CA LYS A 3 -1.32 7.55 10.83
C LYS A 3 -0.57 6.23 10.81
N ILE A 4 -0.19 5.79 9.62
CA ILE A 4 0.64 4.60 9.42
C ILE A 4 1.79 4.95 8.48
N LYS A 5 2.89 4.21 8.65
CA LYS A 5 4.01 4.18 7.72
C LYS A 5 3.97 2.87 6.95
N VAL A 6 4.05 2.95 5.64
CA VAL A 6 3.89 1.82 4.73
C VAL A 6 5.09 1.76 3.81
N LYS A 7 5.69 0.58 3.70
CA LYS A 7 6.70 0.25 2.69
C LYS A 7 6.06 -0.65 1.64
N VAL A 8 6.14 -0.24 0.38
CA VAL A 8 5.62 -0.99 -0.77
C VAL A 8 6.70 -1.17 -1.83
N ASP A 9 6.62 -2.28 -2.55
CA ASP A 9 7.24 -2.41 -3.86
C ASP A 9 6.26 -1.81 -4.89
N VAL A 10 6.72 -0.82 -5.65
CA VAL A 10 6.03 -0.23 -6.79
C VAL A 10 6.54 -0.92 -8.05
N ILE A 11 5.64 -1.57 -8.78
CA ILE A 11 5.99 -2.36 -9.97
C ILE A 11 5.52 -1.61 -11.22
N ARG A 12 6.44 -1.43 -12.18
CA ARG A 12 6.25 -0.70 -13.44
C ARG A 12 6.94 -1.47 -14.57
N GLY A 13 6.17 -2.18 -15.39
CA GLY A 13 6.66 -3.14 -16.37
C GLY A 13 7.63 -4.13 -15.72
N ASN A 14 8.88 -4.10 -16.18
CA ASN A 14 9.96 -4.97 -15.69
C ASN A 14 10.76 -4.37 -14.53
N THR A 15 10.37 -3.19 -14.03
CA THR A 15 11.07 -2.51 -12.94
C THR A 15 10.29 -2.61 -11.62
N THR A 16 11.02 -2.79 -10.53
CA THR A 16 10.48 -2.76 -9.17
C THR A 16 11.28 -1.76 -8.36
N LYS A 17 10.59 -0.81 -7.71
CA LYS A 17 11.21 0.18 -6.83
C LYS A 17 10.55 0.14 -5.46
N GLN A 18 11.34 0.22 -4.39
CA GLN A 18 10.81 0.36 -3.05
C GLN A 18 10.48 1.81 -2.73
N GLU A 19 9.27 2.04 -2.24
CA GLU A 19 8.81 3.35 -1.77
C GLU A 19 8.27 3.22 -0.35
N THR A 20 8.49 4.25 0.46
CA THR A 20 7.94 4.34 1.82
C THR A 20 7.18 5.64 1.96
N PHE A 21 5.93 5.56 2.40
CA PHE A 21 5.07 6.71 2.56
C PHE A 21 4.26 6.62 3.84
N GLU A 22 3.71 7.75 4.26
CA GLU A 22 2.83 7.84 5.41
C GLU A 22 1.43 8.23 4.97
N THR A 23 0.41 7.58 5.52
CA THR A 23 -0.98 7.86 5.18
C THR A 23 -1.90 7.64 6.37
N MET A 24 -3.13 8.17 6.28
CA MET A 24 -4.17 8.01 7.28
C MET A 24 -5.09 6.86 6.88
N VAL A 25 -5.28 5.89 7.78
CA VAL A 25 -6.20 4.77 7.55
C VAL A 25 -7.21 4.64 8.69
N ASP A 26 -8.36 4.03 8.42
CA ASP A 26 -9.28 3.58 9.44
C ASP A 26 -8.92 2.17 9.94
N HIS A 27 -9.62 1.71 10.99
CA HIS A 27 -9.39 0.37 11.54
C HIS A 27 -9.72 -0.75 10.54
N LYS A 28 -10.70 -0.54 9.66
CA LYS A 28 -11.10 -1.50 8.64
C LYS A 28 -9.99 -1.70 7.61
N THR A 29 -9.48 -0.62 7.04
CA THR A 29 -8.36 -0.61 6.09
C THR A 29 -7.11 -1.18 6.74
N TRP A 30 -6.82 -0.83 7.99
CA TRP A 30 -5.72 -1.44 8.73
C TRP A 30 -5.88 -2.94 8.90
N SER A 31 -7.08 -3.43 9.20
CA SER A 31 -7.35 -4.87 9.29
C SER A 31 -7.15 -5.54 7.93
N LYS A 32 -7.71 -4.97 6.85
CA LYS A 32 -7.56 -5.46 5.47
C LYS A 32 -6.10 -5.59 5.04
N LEU A 33 -5.23 -4.65 5.40
CA LEU A 33 -3.79 -4.72 5.09
C LEU A 33 -3.07 -5.94 5.70
N GLY A 34 -3.68 -6.62 6.69
CA GLY A 34 -3.17 -7.87 7.27
C GLY A 34 -3.74 -9.15 6.66
N SER A 35 -4.82 -9.05 5.87
CA SER A 35 -5.49 -10.18 5.21
C SER A 35 -5.02 -10.26 3.76
N SER A 36 -4.41 -11.38 3.34
CA SER A 36 -3.80 -11.48 2.01
C SER A 36 -4.77 -11.21 0.85
N GLY A 37 -6.07 -11.51 0.99
CA GLY A 37 -7.08 -11.25 -0.03
C GLY A 37 -7.60 -9.81 -0.03
N ASP A 38 -7.99 -9.28 1.12
CA ASP A 38 -8.56 -7.93 1.23
C ASP A 38 -7.52 -6.82 1.05
N ARG A 39 -6.24 -7.16 1.23
CA ARG A 39 -5.12 -6.23 1.06
C ARG A 39 -5.03 -5.73 -0.38
N ASP A 40 -5.30 -6.57 -1.36
CA ASP A 40 -5.12 -6.22 -2.77
C ASP A 40 -6.09 -5.11 -3.22
N GLU A 41 -7.29 -5.06 -2.65
CA GLU A 41 -8.24 -3.95 -2.87
C GLU A 41 -7.65 -2.61 -2.41
N VAL A 42 -7.04 -2.58 -1.22
CA VAL A 42 -6.42 -1.38 -0.66
C VAL A 42 -5.21 -0.97 -1.48
N LEU A 43 -4.38 -1.93 -1.87
CA LEU A 43 -3.19 -1.69 -2.68
C LEU A 43 -3.55 -1.18 -4.08
N ASN A 44 -4.60 -1.71 -4.71
CA ASN A 44 -5.07 -1.23 -6.02
C ASN A 44 -5.59 0.21 -5.94
N SER A 45 -6.32 0.55 -4.88
CA SER A 45 -6.75 1.93 -4.65
C SER A 45 -5.56 2.88 -4.48
N TRP A 46 -4.53 2.48 -3.72
CA TRP A 46 -3.31 3.26 -3.55
C TRP A 46 -2.45 3.32 -4.81
N CYS A 47 -2.42 2.25 -5.61
CA CYS A 47 -1.70 2.21 -6.89
C CYS A 47 -2.20 3.34 -7.80
N ASN A 48 -3.53 3.45 -7.95
CA ASN A 48 -4.14 4.45 -8.82
C ASN A 48 -4.05 5.89 -8.28
N SER A 49 -4.04 6.08 -6.96
CA SER A 49 -4.11 7.41 -6.34
C SER A 49 -2.75 7.98 -5.93
N MET A 50 -1.87 7.16 -5.36
CA MET A 50 -0.57 7.58 -4.81
C MET A 50 0.61 7.28 -5.74
N PHE A 51 0.46 6.31 -6.64
CA PHE A 51 1.53 5.87 -7.54
C PHE A 51 1.07 5.83 -9.01
N PRO A 52 0.63 6.97 -9.59
CA PRO A 52 0.17 7.00 -10.96
C PRO A 52 1.21 6.40 -11.92
N GLY A 53 0.75 5.56 -12.85
CA GLY A 53 1.59 4.82 -13.78
C GLY A 53 2.29 3.59 -13.20
N ALA A 54 1.97 3.17 -11.96
CA ALA A 54 2.32 1.85 -11.45
C ALA A 54 1.30 0.80 -11.88
N ASP A 55 1.78 -0.40 -12.22
CA ASP A 55 0.91 -1.52 -12.61
C ASP A 55 0.32 -2.21 -11.37
N LYS A 56 1.13 -2.34 -10.32
CA LYS A 56 0.72 -2.92 -9.04
C LYS A 56 1.62 -2.47 -7.90
N LEU A 57 1.07 -2.55 -6.70
CA LEU A 57 1.81 -2.44 -5.46
C LEU A 57 1.88 -3.79 -4.77
N ARG A 58 2.99 -4.05 -4.09
CA ARG A 58 3.12 -5.16 -3.15
C ARG A 58 3.51 -4.62 -1.78
N LEU A 59 2.66 -4.90 -0.79
CA LEU A 59 2.93 -4.49 0.59
C LEU A 59 4.12 -5.28 1.15
N MET A 60 5.13 -4.56 1.63
CA MET A 60 6.30 -5.14 2.26
C MET A 60 6.23 -5.02 3.78
N GLN A 61 5.94 -3.82 4.27
CA GLN A 61 5.89 -3.54 5.69
C GLN A 61 4.83 -2.48 5.98
N ARG A 62 4.21 -2.57 7.16
CA ARG A 62 3.32 -1.56 7.71
C ARG A 62 3.58 -1.40 9.20
N SER A 63 3.57 -0.17 9.69
CA SER A 63 3.66 0.15 11.12
C SER A 63 2.75 1.32 11.46
N LYS A 64 2.18 1.31 12.66
CA LYS A 64 1.55 2.50 13.21
C LYS A 64 2.62 3.53 13.53
N VAL A 65 2.31 4.81 13.32
CA VAL A 65 3.15 5.96 13.70
C VAL A 65 2.59 6.55 14.98
#